data_AF-T0ZBP4-F1
#
_entry.id   AF-T0ZBP4-F1
#
_cell.length_a   1.000
_cell.length_b   1.000
_cell.length_c   1.000
_cell.angle_alpha   90.00
_cell.angle_beta   90.00
_cell.angle_gamma   90.00
#
_symmetry.space_group_name_H-M   'P 1'
#
loop_
_entity.id
_entity.type
_entity.pdbx_description
1 polymer ?
#
loop_
_entity_poly.entity_id
_entity_poly.type
_entity_poly.pdbx_seq_one_letter_code
_entity_poly.pdbx_strand_id
1 'polypeptide(L)' 'GPHTLAYRTTFGEAVYGTAFWYVNSLGLVEIACNQKSASDALDIHVADLFVWL' A
#
# COMPACT_ATOMS: atom_id res chain seq x y z
N GLY A 1 -2.01 -7.08 -13.01
CA GLY A 1 -1.46 -8.38 -12.56
C GLY A 1 -1.32 -8.36 -11.04
N PRO A 2 -0.92 -9.44 -10.35
CA PRO A 2 -0.73 -9.38 -8.91
C PRO A 2 0.35 -8.38 -8.53
N HIS A 3 0.11 -7.58 -7.48
CA HIS A 3 1.05 -6.61 -6.94
C HIS A 3 1.64 -7.12 -5.62
N THR A 4 2.97 -7.19 -5.54
CA THR A 4 3.67 -7.47 -4.27
C THR A 4 4.14 -6.16 -3.67
N LEU A 5 3.71 -5.88 -2.44
CA LEU A 5 4.03 -4.64 -1.74
C LEU A 5 5.03 -4.90 -0.63
N ALA A 6 6.05 -4.05 -0.53
CA ALA A 6 7.03 -4.13 0.54
C ALA A 6 6.51 -3.43 1.81
N TYR A 7 6.88 -3.95 2.99
CA TYR A 7 6.62 -3.28 4.27
C TYR A 7 7.47 -2.02 4.41
N ARG A 8 6.89 -0.95 4.95
CA ARG A 8 7.58 0.28 5.37
C ARG A 8 7.03 0.76 6.70
N THR A 9 7.82 1.51 7.45
CA THR A 9 7.36 2.09 8.72
C THR A 9 6.75 3.48 8.54
N THR A 10 7.18 4.21 7.50
CA THR A 10 6.71 5.57 7.19
C THR A 10 6.72 5.84 5.69
N PHE A 11 5.98 6.87 5.26
CA PHE A 11 5.93 7.32 3.86
C PHE A 11 7.31 7.73 3.29
N GLY A 12 8.20 8.24 4.13
CA GLY A 12 9.51 8.73 3.70
C GLY A 12 10.48 7.63 3.24
N GLU A 13 10.21 6.37 3.61
CA GLU A 13 11.02 5.22 3.18
C GLU A 13 10.64 4.71 1.78
N ALA A 14 9.54 5.21 1.20
CA ALA A 14 9.11 4.89 -0.15
C ALA A 14 9.48 6.03 -1.11
N VAL A 15 9.96 5.68 -2.31
CA VAL A 15 10.14 6.66 -3.38
C VAL A 15 8.78 7.26 -3.77
N TYR A 16 8.76 8.50 -4.24
CA TYR A 16 7.54 9.16 -4.74
C TYR A 16 6.76 8.24 -5.70
N GLY A 17 5.45 8.11 -5.47
CA GLY A 17 4.56 7.30 -6.28
C GLY A 17 4.76 5.78 -6.16
N THR A 18 5.57 5.31 -5.21
CA THR A 18 5.73 3.87 -4.94
C THR A 18 4.69 3.41 -3.92
N ALA A 19 4.01 2.30 -4.26
CA ALA A 19 3.08 1.65 -3.35
C ALA A 19 3.81 0.75 -2.33
N PHE A 20 3.29 0.71 -1.11
CA PHE A 20 3.81 -0.07 0.02
C PHE A 20 2.68 -0.40 0.99
N TRP A 21 2.96 -1.25 1.97
CA TRP A 21 2.06 -1.45 3.10
C TRP A 21 2.75 -1.07 4.42
N TYR A 22 1.96 -0.58 5.38
CA TYR A 22 2.43 -0.27 6.72
C TYR A 22 1.30 -0.47 7.74
N VAL A 23 1.63 -0.38 9.02
CA VAL A 23 0.62 -0.34 10.10
C VAL A 23 0.33 1.12 10.42
N ASN A 24 -0.91 1.55 10.20
CA ASN A 24 -1.30 2.94 10.42
C ASN A 24 -1.54 3.25 11.90
N SER A 25 -1.90 4.49 12.21
CA SER A 25 -2.12 4.97 13.59
C SER A 25 -3.30 4.30 14.32
N LEU A 26 -4.15 3.57 13.60
CA LEU A 26 -5.25 2.77 14.17
C LEU A 26 -4.84 1.32 14.44
N GLY A 27 -3.59 0.94 14.15
CA GLY A 27 -3.12 -0.44 14.28
C GLY A 27 -3.60 -1.37 13.14
N LEU A 28 -4.09 -0.80 12.04
CA LEU A 28 -4.56 -1.54 10.88
C LEU A 28 -3.51 -1.58 9.77
N VAL A 29 -3.58 -2.61 8.94
CA VAL A 29 -2.79 -2.70 7.72
C VAL A 29 -3.36 -1.73 6.70
N GLU A 30 -2.52 -0.84 6.22
CA GLU A 30 -2.88 0.14 5.20
C GLU A 30 -2.00 -0.04 3.96
N ILE A 31 -2.65 -0.05 2.79
CA ILE A 31 -1.99 -0.03 1.48
C ILE A 31 -1.92 1.44 1.05
N ALA A 32 -0.72 1.97 0.92
CA ALA A 32 -0.47 3.38 0.64
C ALA A 32 0.46 3.55 -0.56
N CYS A 33 0.42 4.75 -1.16
CA CYS A 33 1.33 5.15 -2.22
C CYS A 33 1.90 6.53 -1.88
N ASN A 34 3.24 6.67 -1.87
CA ASN A 34 3.83 7.92 -1.39
C ASN A 34 3.39 9.10 -2.29
N GLN A 35 2.65 10.05 -1.70
CA GLN A 35 2.09 11.23 -2.36
C GLN A 35 1.13 10.94 -3.53
N LYS A 36 0.48 9.77 -3.53
CA LYS A 36 -0.57 9.40 -4.51
C LYS A 36 -1.67 8.56 -3.87
N SER A 37 -2.80 8.43 -4.55
CA SER A 37 -3.83 7.45 -4.20
C SER A 37 -3.34 6.04 -4.52
N ALA A 38 -3.39 5.13 -3.54
CA ALA A 38 -3.01 3.74 -3.75
C ALA A 38 -4.06 2.98 -4.57
N SER A 39 -5.35 3.27 -4.41
CA SER A 39 -6.43 2.66 -5.20
C SER A 39 -6.23 2.96 -6.68
N ASP A 40 -5.89 4.20 -7.03
CA ASP A 40 -5.74 4.61 -8.42
C ASP A 40 -4.41 4.08 -9.01
N ALA A 41 -3.36 4.04 -8.20
CA ALA A 41 -2.05 3.57 -8.63
C ALA A 41 -1.98 2.05 -8.87
N LEU A 42 -2.79 1.28 -8.13
CA LEU A 42 -2.82 -0.18 -8.21
C LEU A 42 -4.09 -0.72 -8.90
N ASP A 43 -5.05 0.15 -9.25
CA ASP A 43 -6.37 -0.21 -9.76
C ASP A 43 -7.09 -1.24 -8.88
N ILE A 44 -7.04 -1.01 -7.55
CA ILE A 44 -7.62 -1.92 -6.55
C ILE A 44 -8.92 -1.36 -5.95
N HIS A 45 -9.83 -2.27 -5.66
CA HIS A 45 -11.17 -2.02 -5.18
C HIS A 45 -11.48 -2.82 -3.91
N VAL A 46 -12.50 -2.39 -3.18
CA VAL A 46 -13.02 -3.18 -2.05
C VAL A 46 -13.47 -4.54 -2.58
N ALA A 47 -13.17 -5.59 -1.80
CA ALA A 47 -13.40 -7.00 -2.12
C ALA A 47 -12.40 -7.65 -3.10
N ASP A 48 -11.39 -6.93 -3.56
CA ASP A 48 -10.27 -7.56 -4.27
C ASP A 48 -9.52 -8.57 -3.39
N LEU A 49 -8.97 -9.59 -4.03
CA LEU A 49 -8.22 -10.64 -3.36
C LEU A 49 -6.94 -10.08 -2.73
N PHE A 50 -6.77 -10.35 -1.44
CA PHE A 50 -5.58 -10.03 -0.69
C PHE A 50 -4.97 -11.31 -0.09
N VAL A 51 -3.65 -11.46 -0.19
CA VAL A 51 -2.92 -12.65 0.28
C VAL A 51 -1.70 -12.21 1.08
N TRP A 52 -1.52 -12.80 2.27
CA TRP A 52 -0.28 -12.71 3.04
C TRP A 52 0.77 -13.64 2.44
N LEU A 53 1.97 -13.11 2.17
CA LEU A 53 3.14 -13.85 1.70
C LEU A 53 4.13 -14.13 2.83
#